data_AF-A0A7C7A145-F1
#
_entry.id   AF-A0A7C7A145-F1
#
_cell.length_a   1.000
_cell.length_b   1.000
_cell.length_c   1.000
_cell.angle_alpha   90.00
_cell.angle_beta   90.00
_cell.angle_gamma   90.00
#
_symmetry.space_group_name_H-M   'P 1'
#
loop_
_entity.id
_entity.type
_entity.pdbx_description
1 polymer ?
#
loop_
_entity_poly.entity_id
_entity_poly.type
_entity_poly.pdbx_seq_one_letter_code
_entity_poly.pdbx_strand_id
1 'polypeptide(L)'
;MWEKLVNVDRRVIYGVVFLSLSIPLIWPIGFEVAVGPETKQLYDMVNNLPEGSAVIVSMDTSPGGYGELSSGAVALLNHLASRNIRVIGMGFFDTGPSLLETAFGASDFRDKEYGVDYVNLGYLAGGETAMARVARDIVGSFPRDYRGNEVSELPVMEGITSCQDIEMIISISSGTPGVPEWIRQVGDPLGIPIATVIVAVNVPNMTPYLQAGQIIGMIPSMKGAAGYESLMGTAGLGTRGMDAQSIAHLTILALVIIGNLVYLGTKDSKTSKGGAR
;
A
#
# COMPACT_ATOMS: atom_id res chain seq x y z
N MET A 1 -14.36 -45.91 -0.20
CA MET A 1 -14.49 -44.46 0.03
C MET A 1 -13.18 -43.75 -0.26
N TRP A 2 -12.07 -44.18 0.35
CA TRP A 2 -10.73 -43.61 0.14
C TRP A 2 -10.21 -43.65 -1.31
N GLU A 3 -10.44 -44.72 -2.07
CA GLU A 3 -10.02 -44.80 -3.49
C GLU A 3 -10.69 -43.77 -4.41
N LYS A 4 -11.91 -43.30 -4.08
CA LYS A 4 -12.58 -42.23 -4.84
C LYS A 4 -11.96 -40.86 -4.56
N LEU A 5 -11.39 -40.65 -3.36
CA LEU A 5 -10.68 -39.42 -2.99
C LEU A 5 -9.27 -39.36 -3.57
N VAL A 6 -8.63 -40.52 -3.81
CA VAL A 6 -7.32 -40.60 -4.49
C VAL A 6 -7.41 -40.18 -5.96
N ASN A 7 -8.54 -40.47 -6.62
CA ASN A 7 -8.75 -40.20 -8.05
C ASN A 7 -9.53 -38.91 -8.32
N VAL A 8 -9.54 -37.95 -7.38
CA VAL A 8 -10.17 -36.65 -7.62
C VAL A 8 -9.49 -35.96 -8.79
N ASP A 9 -10.29 -35.56 -9.79
CA ASP A 9 -9.79 -34.80 -10.93
C ASP A 9 -9.20 -33.47 -10.44
N ARG A 10 -7.97 -33.17 -10.86
CA ARG A 10 -7.27 -31.90 -10.60
C ARG A 10 -8.13 -30.67 -10.92
N ARG A 11 -9.06 -30.77 -11.87
CA ARG A 11 -10.02 -29.70 -12.21
C ARG A 11 -10.92 -29.31 -11.04
N VAL A 12 -11.32 -30.27 -10.20
CA VAL A 12 -12.10 -30.00 -9.00
C VAL A 12 -11.26 -29.23 -7.99
N ILE A 13 -9.99 -29.62 -7.80
CA ILE A 13 -9.06 -28.91 -6.92
C ILE A 13 -8.85 -27.46 -7.41
N TYR A 14 -8.58 -27.27 -8.70
CA TYR A 14 -8.45 -25.94 -9.27
C TYR A 14 -9.75 -25.13 -9.17
N GLY A 15 -10.92 -25.75 -9.32
CA GLY A 15 -12.21 -25.10 -9.11
C GLY A 15 -12.41 -24.64 -7.67
N VAL A 16 -12.06 -25.46 -6.69
CA VAL A 16 -12.14 -25.11 -5.26
C VAL A 16 -11.19 -23.97 -4.91
N VAL A 17 -9.93 -24.02 -5.39
CA VAL A 17 -8.95 -22.94 -5.18
C VAL A 17 -9.36 -21.65 -5.91
N PHE A 18 -9.93 -21.75 -7.10
CA PHE A 18 -10.43 -20.60 -7.83
C PHE A 18 -11.59 -19.93 -7.08
N LEU A 19 -12.53 -20.72 -6.56
CA LEU A 19 -13.65 -20.20 -5.77
C LEU A 19 -13.18 -19.61 -4.44
N SER A 20 -12.20 -20.23 -3.78
CA SER A 20 -11.66 -19.73 -2.51
C SER A 20 -10.98 -18.36 -2.65
N LEU A 21 -10.43 -18.05 -3.83
CA LEU A 21 -9.90 -16.72 -4.16
C LEU A 21 -11.00 -15.76 -4.65
N SER A 22 -11.93 -16.22 -5.47
CA SER A 22 -12.91 -15.35 -6.14
C SER A 22 -14.01 -14.85 -5.21
N ILE A 23 -14.51 -15.70 -4.30
CA ILE A 23 -15.59 -15.35 -3.37
C ILE A 23 -15.21 -14.15 -2.48
N PRO A 24 -14.08 -14.15 -1.74
CA PRO A 24 -13.72 -13.03 -0.86
C PRO A 24 -13.36 -11.74 -1.60
N LEU A 25 -12.95 -11.83 -2.87
CA LEU A 25 -12.72 -10.64 -3.69
C LEU A 25 -14.02 -9.91 -4.05
N ILE A 26 -15.13 -10.65 -4.20
CA ILE A 26 -16.46 -10.11 -4.53
C ILE A 26 -17.23 -9.78 -3.24
N TRP A 27 -17.21 -10.68 -2.27
CA TRP A 27 -17.86 -10.57 -0.98
C TRP A 27 -16.82 -10.70 0.13
N PRO A 28 -16.17 -9.59 0.53
CA PRO A 28 -15.26 -9.59 1.65
C PRO A 28 -16.00 -10.08 2.90
N ILE A 29 -15.37 -11.01 3.61
CA ILE A 29 -15.85 -11.56 4.87
C ILE A 29 -15.50 -10.60 6.01
N GLY A 30 -14.42 -9.84 5.85
CA GLY A 30 -13.91 -8.90 6.84
C GLY A 30 -13.30 -9.63 8.03
N PHE A 31 -12.39 -10.58 7.78
CA PHE A 31 -11.64 -11.17 8.89
C PHE A 31 -10.94 -10.07 9.69
N GLU A 32 -10.94 -10.20 11.02
CA GLU A 32 -10.32 -9.20 11.88
C GLU A 32 -8.81 -9.15 11.60
N VAL A 33 -8.37 -8.03 11.02
CA VAL A 33 -6.97 -7.79 10.72
C VAL A 33 -6.31 -7.14 11.92
N ALA A 34 -5.35 -7.83 12.52
CA ALA A 34 -4.53 -7.26 13.57
C ALA A 34 -3.76 -6.04 13.03
N VAL A 35 -4.08 -4.87 13.58
CA VAL A 35 -3.46 -3.60 13.21
C VAL A 35 -2.07 -3.50 13.84
N GLY A 36 -1.04 -3.34 13.00
CA GLY A 36 0.33 -3.12 13.48
C GLY A 36 0.48 -1.75 14.15
N PRO A 37 1.34 -1.61 15.18
CA PRO A 37 1.56 -0.34 15.87
C PRO A 37 2.01 0.78 14.93
N GLU A 38 2.84 0.45 13.93
CA GLU A 38 3.34 1.38 12.91
C GLU A 38 2.23 1.94 12.00
N THR A 39 1.23 1.11 11.70
CA THR A 39 0.07 1.51 10.88
C THR A 39 -0.89 2.34 11.70
N LYS A 40 -1.11 1.97 12.97
CA LYS A 40 -1.91 2.76 13.89
C LYS A 40 -1.31 4.13 14.16
N GLN A 41 0.01 4.22 14.34
CA GLN A 41 0.70 5.51 14.50
C GLN A 41 0.47 6.43 13.31
N LEU A 42 0.65 5.92 12.08
CA LEU A 42 0.38 6.72 10.88
C LEU A 42 -1.08 7.16 10.80
N TYR A 43 -2.02 6.26 11.10
CA TYR A 43 -3.44 6.59 11.14
C TYR A 43 -3.73 7.72 12.14
N ASP A 44 -3.24 7.59 13.38
CA ASP A 44 -3.45 8.57 14.44
C ASP A 44 -2.85 9.93 14.06
N MET A 45 -1.67 9.94 13.41
CA MET A 45 -1.05 11.18 12.93
C MET A 45 -1.87 11.87 11.84
N VAL A 46 -2.28 11.12 10.81
CA VAL A 46 -3.16 11.67 9.76
C VAL A 46 -4.44 12.20 10.40
N ASN A 47 -5.02 11.46 11.36
CA ASN A 47 -6.24 11.86 12.09
C ASN A 47 -6.06 13.13 12.96
N ASN A 48 -4.83 13.48 13.32
CA ASN A 48 -4.53 14.67 14.12
C ASN A 48 -4.04 15.87 13.29
N LEU A 49 -3.83 15.71 11.97
CA LEU A 49 -3.47 16.82 11.10
C LEU A 49 -4.56 17.91 11.14
N PRO A 50 -4.19 19.20 11.19
CA PRO A 50 -5.14 20.29 11.05
C PRO A 50 -5.83 20.25 9.68
N GLU A 51 -7.12 20.53 9.66
CA GLU A 51 -7.88 20.64 8.42
C GLU A 51 -7.30 21.73 7.50
N GLY A 52 -7.22 21.48 6.19
CA GLY A 52 -6.62 22.41 5.23
C GLY A 52 -5.09 22.50 5.24
N SER A 53 -4.42 21.80 6.15
CA SER A 53 -2.96 21.63 6.10
C SER A 53 -2.54 20.85 4.84
N ALA A 54 -1.25 20.93 4.48
CA ALA A 54 -0.72 20.33 3.28
C ALA A 54 0.27 19.21 3.57
N VAL A 55 0.17 18.13 2.80
CA VAL A 55 1.10 17.00 2.84
C VAL A 55 1.62 16.68 1.45
N ILE A 56 2.85 16.19 1.39
CA ILE A 56 3.41 15.66 0.15
C ILE A 56 3.14 14.16 0.09
N VAL A 57 2.61 13.69 -1.04
CA VAL A 57 2.50 12.26 -1.36
C VAL A 57 3.41 11.97 -2.54
N SER A 58 4.52 11.28 -2.26
CA SER A 58 5.52 10.93 -3.28
C SER A 58 5.29 9.50 -3.77
N MET A 59 4.95 9.33 -5.04
CA MET A 59 4.76 8.03 -5.68
C MET A 59 6.08 7.56 -6.29
N ASP A 60 6.90 6.91 -5.47
CA ASP A 60 8.25 6.46 -5.77
C ASP A 60 8.31 4.95 -6.00
N THR A 61 7.46 4.47 -6.92
CA THR A 61 7.27 3.05 -7.20
C THR A 61 7.23 2.77 -8.69
N SER A 62 7.67 1.57 -9.05
CA SER A 62 7.44 1.01 -10.38
C SER A 62 6.02 0.41 -10.49
N PRO A 63 5.53 0.12 -11.71
CA PRO A 63 4.25 -0.58 -11.90
C PRO A 63 4.20 -1.95 -11.19
N GLY A 64 5.33 -2.65 -11.10
CA GLY A 64 5.43 -3.94 -10.40
C GLY A 64 5.22 -3.80 -8.89
N GLY A 65 5.78 -2.75 -8.28
CA GLY A 65 5.56 -2.45 -6.86
C GLY A 65 4.16 -1.93 -6.57
N TYR A 66 3.58 -1.15 -7.49
CA TYR A 66 2.26 -0.55 -7.31
C TYR A 66 1.13 -1.56 -7.12
N GLY A 67 1.23 -2.75 -7.72
CA GLY A 67 0.26 -3.83 -7.48
C GLY A 67 0.10 -4.19 -6.01
N GLU A 68 1.19 -4.10 -5.23
CA GLU A 68 1.19 -4.34 -3.78
C GLU A 68 0.78 -3.09 -2.99
N LEU A 69 1.26 -1.91 -3.40
CA LEU A 69 1.10 -0.66 -2.66
C LEU A 69 -0.23 0.05 -2.89
N SER A 70 -0.91 -0.21 -4.01
CA SER A 70 -2.12 0.49 -4.42
C SER A 70 -3.22 0.48 -3.36
N SER A 71 -3.42 -0.66 -2.69
CA SER A 71 -4.40 -0.76 -1.59
C SER A 71 -4.11 0.21 -0.44
N GLY A 72 -2.85 0.26 0.00
CA GLY A 72 -2.40 1.18 1.06
C GLY A 72 -2.42 2.64 0.63
N ALA A 73 -2.01 2.91 -0.61
CA ALA A 73 -2.06 4.24 -1.21
C ALA A 73 -3.49 4.79 -1.26
N VAL A 74 -4.45 4.00 -1.77
CA VAL A 74 -5.86 4.41 -1.85
C VAL A 74 -6.49 4.58 -0.47
N ALA A 75 -6.24 3.67 0.47
CA ALA A 75 -6.75 3.79 1.83
C ALA A 75 -6.24 5.05 2.54
N LEU A 76 -4.95 5.36 2.36
CA LEU A 76 -4.35 6.59 2.87
C LEU A 76 -4.94 7.84 2.21
N LEU A 77 -5.06 7.85 0.89
CA LEU A 77 -5.64 8.97 0.15
C LEU A 77 -7.10 9.22 0.55
N ASN A 78 -7.90 8.18 0.77
CA ASN A 78 -9.26 8.31 1.29
C ASN A 78 -9.28 8.98 2.67
N HIS A 79 -8.33 8.62 3.55
CA HIS A 79 -8.23 9.25 4.87
C HIS A 79 -7.81 10.72 4.78
N LEU A 80 -6.87 11.07 3.89
CA LEU A 80 -6.49 12.46 3.66
C LEU A 80 -7.67 13.28 3.09
N ALA A 81 -8.42 12.70 2.15
CA ALA A 81 -9.60 13.33 1.55
C ALA A 81 -10.72 13.56 2.58
N SER A 82 -10.99 12.59 3.46
CA SER A 82 -12.03 12.69 4.50
C SER A 82 -11.71 13.75 5.56
N ARG A 83 -10.43 14.11 5.70
CA ARG A 83 -9.91 15.13 6.62
C ARG A 83 -9.65 16.48 5.94
N ASN A 84 -10.04 16.62 4.68
CA ASN A 84 -9.82 17.83 3.85
C ASN A 84 -8.36 18.31 3.92
N ILE A 85 -7.41 17.37 3.83
CA ILE A 85 -5.98 17.67 3.76
C ILE A 85 -5.61 17.95 2.30
N ARG A 86 -4.86 19.03 2.07
CA ARG A 86 -4.33 19.36 0.74
C ARG A 86 -3.22 18.38 0.38
N VAL A 87 -3.36 17.71 -0.77
CA VAL A 87 -2.36 16.73 -1.22
C VAL A 87 -1.54 17.27 -2.37
N ILE A 88 -0.22 17.35 -2.16
CA ILE A 88 0.76 17.68 -3.18
C ILE A 88 1.45 16.40 -3.63
N GLY A 89 0.97 15.89 -4.75
CA GLY A 89 1.48 14.70 -5.40
C GLY A 89 2.75 14.96 -6.21
N MET A 90 3.73 14.06 -6.16
CA MET A 90 4.89 14.08 -7.05
C MET A 90 5.49 12.67 -7.19
N GLY A 91 6.53 12.51 -8.01
CA GLY A 91 7.30 11.27 -8.04
C GLY A 91 8.73 11.48 -8.53
N PHE A 92 9.62 10.60 -8.04
CA PHE A 92 11.01 10.50 -8.49
C PHE A 92 11.26 9.22 -9.31
N PHE A 93 10.18 8.49 -9.62
CA PHE A 93 10.09 7.50 -10.68
C PHE A 93 9.34 8.10 -11.87
N ASP A 94 9.80 7.83 -13.08
CA ASP A 94 9.16 8.29 -14.33
C ASP A 94 7.68 7.87 -14.45
N THR A 95 7.36 6.69 -13.96
CA THR A 95 6.02 6.10 -13.91
C THR A 95 5.18 6.59 -12.72
N GLY A 96 5.81 7.16 -11.70
CA GLY A 96 5.18 7.58 -10.45
C GLY A 96 3.95 8.47 -10.63
N PRO A 97 4.04 9.58 -11.40
CA PRO A 97 2.91 10.48 -11.59
C PRO A 97 1.67 9.83 -12.22
N SER A 98 1.86 8.92 -13.18
CA SER A 98 0.74 8.21 -13.83
C SER A 98 0.06 7.23 -12.85
N LEU A 99 0.86 6.57 -12.02
CA LEU A 99 0.36 5.70 -10.95
C LEU A 99 -0.37 6.52 -9.86
N LEU A 100 0.10 7.74 -9.60
CA LEU A 100 -0.57 8.65 -8.66
C LEU A 100 -1.92 9.15 -9.19
N GLU A 101 -2.05 9.47 -10.48
CA GLU A 101 -3.36 9.75 -11.09
C GLU A 101 -4.31 8.55 -10.96
N THR A 102 -3.79 7.33 -11.15
CA THR A 102 -4.56 6.09 -10.97
C THR A 102 -5.03 5.96 -9.52
N ALA A 103 -4.17 6.26 -8.54
CA ALA A 103 -4.51 6.23 -7.12
C ALA A 103 -5.57 7.29 -6.77
N PHE A 104 -5.42 8.52 -7.27
CA PHE A 104 -6.41 9.59 -7.08
C PHE A 104 -7.78 9.19 -7.63
N GLY A 105 -7.84 8.65 -8.85
CA GLY A 105 -9.11 8.21 -9.47
C GLY A 105 -9.77 7.02 -8.75
N ALA A 106 -8.98 6.19 -8.06
CA ALA A 106 -9.48 5.08 -7.25
C ALA A 106 -9.85 5.48 -5.81
N SER A 107 -9.48 6.69 -5.39
CA SER A 107 -9.73 7.24 -4.06
C SER A 107 -10.87 8.26 -4.05
N ASP A 108 -11.24 8.74 -2.86
CA ASP A 108 -12.24 9.78 -2.66
C ASP A 108 -11.80 11.15 -3.22
N PHE A 109 -10.53 11.33 -3.58
CA PHE A 109 -10.07 12.53 -4.32
C PHE A 109 -10.67 12.64 -5.72
N ARG A 110 -11.20 11.56 -6.29
CA ARG A 110 -11.94 11.63 -7.56
C ARG A 110 -13.16 12.56 -7.49
N ASP A 111 -13.69 12.75 -6.28
CA ASP A 111 -14.85 13.58 -5.97
C ASP A 111 -14.44 14.96 -5.42
N LYS A 112 -13.13 15.25 -5.35
CA LYS A 112 -12.51 16.52 -4.94
C LYS A 112 -12.10 17.37 -6.14
N GLU A 113 -11.83 18.66 -5.92
CA GLU A 113 -11.46 19.59 -6.99
C GLU A 113 -9.93 19.65 -7.21
N TYR A 114 -9.49 19.23 -8.41
CA TYR A 114 -8.09 19.28 -8.80
C TYR A 114 -7.59 20.73 -8.88
N GLY A 115 -6.39 21.00 -8.36
CA GLY A 115 -5.81 22.33 -8.25
C GLY A 115 -6.25 23.10 -7.01
N VAL A 116 -7.30 22.67 -6.32
CA VAL A 116 -7.81 23.27 -5.07
C VAL A 116 -7.54 22.35 -3.88
N ASP A 117 -8.02 21.11 -3.95
CA ASP A 117 -7.86 20.11 -2.88
C ASP A 117 -6.59 19.27 -3.05
N TYR A 118 -6.19 19.01 -4.30
CA TYR A 118 -5.04 18.16 -4.61
C TYR A 118 -4.42 18.53 -5.95
N VAL A 119 -3.12 18.23 -6.10
CA VAL A 119 -2.39 18.38 -7.37
C VAL A 119 -1.43 17.23 -7.55
N ASN A 120 -1.10 16.92 -8.80
CA ASN A 120 0.01 16.05 -9.16
C ASN A 120 1.04 16.91 -9.91
N LEU A 121 2.16 17.23 -9.28
CA LEU A 121 3.21 18.06 -9.86
C LEU A 121 3.99 17.34 -10.97
N GLY A 122 3.91 16.01 -11.04
CA GLY A 122 4.60 15.22 -12.05
C GLY A 122 5.93 14.65 -11.59
N TYR A 123 6.77 14.31 -12.58
CA TYR A 123 8.05 13.64 -12.38
C TYR A 123 9.19 14.64 -12.40
N LEU A 124 10.10 14.55 -11.43
CA LEU A 124 11.33 15.32 -11.43
C LEU A 124 12.55 14.42 -11.57
N ALA A 125 13.25 14.57 -12.68
CA ALA A 125 14.51 13.88 -12.93
C ALA A 125 15.66 14.42 -12.05
N GLY A 126 16.58 13.54 -11.67
CA GLY A 126 17.78 13.89 -10.87
C GLY A 126 17.91 13.13 -9.55
N GLY A 127 16.95 12.26 -9.22
CA GLY A 127 17.02 11.40 -8.04
C GLY A 127 17.17 12.20 -6.74
N GLU A 128 18.08 11.78 -5.86
CA GLU A 128 18.28 12.45 -4.56
C GLU A 128 18.64 13.95 -4.70
N THR A 129 19.35 14.35 -5.76
CA THR A 129 19.66 15.79 -6.00
C THR A 129 18.42 16.60 -6.34
N ALA A 130 17.44 15.99 -7.03
CA ALA A 130 16.16 16.60 -7.31
C ALA A 130 15.31 16.72 -6.03
N MET A 131 15.33 15.71 -5.18
CA MET A 131 14.67 15.74 -3.86
C MET A 131 15.23 16.88 -2.99
N ALA A 132 16.55 17.08 -2.99
CA ALA A 132 17.21 18.20 -2.30
C ALA A 132 16.84 19.58 -2.88
N ARG A 133 16.46 19.65 -4.17
CA ARG A 133 15.95 20.87 -4.79
C ARG A 133 14.52 21.15 -4.33
N VAL A 134 13.65 20.15 -4.40
CA VAL A 134 12.25 20.22 -3.94
C VAL A 134 12.16 20.59 -2.47
N ALA A 135 13.08 20.09 -1.64
CA ALA A 135 13.18 20.43 -0.22
C ALA A 135 13.20 21.95 0.05
N ARG A 136 13.81 22.72 -0.85
CA ARG A 136 14.02 24.17 -0.72
C ARG A 136 13.09 25.01 -1.59
N ASP A 137 12.67 24.48 -2.73
CA ASP A 137 11.87 25.21 -3.72
C ASP A 137 11.02 24.24 -4.54
N ILE A 138 9.78 24.03 -4.12
CA ILE A 138 8.81 23.14 -4.79
C ILE A 138 8.35 23.79 -6.10
N VAL A 139 7.92 25.06 -6.06
CA VAL A 139 7.34 25.77 -7.22
C VAL A 139 8.39 25.97 -8.33
N GLY A 140 9.62 26.34 -7.98
CA GLY A 140 10.71 26.45 -8.96
C GLY A 140 11.28 25.11 -9.42
N SER A 141 11.00 24.01 -8.72
CA SER A 141 11.29 22.65 -9.20
C SER A 141 10.24 22.13 -10.16
N PHE A 142 8.97 22.50 -9.95
CA PHE A 142 7.83 22.16 -10.79
C PHE A 142 7.10 23.41 -11.27
N PRO A 143 7.56 24.08 -12.35
CA PRO A 143 6.87 25.25 -12.88
C PRO A 143 5.47 24.91 -13.40
N ARG A 144 5.30 23.67 -13.87
CA ARG A 144 4.03 23.12 -14.35
C ARG A 144 3.73 21.80 -13.69
N ASP A 145 2.45 21.56 -13.45
CA ASP A 145 1.96 20.29 -12.93
C ASP A 145 1.88 19.22 -14.04
N TYR A 146 1.47 18.02 -13.66
CA TYR A 146 1.29 16.89 -14.56
C TYR A 146 0.26 17.15 -15.67
N ARG A 147 -0.72 18.02 -15.43
CA ARG A 147 -1.79 18.37 -16.38
C ARG A 147 -1.45 19.62 -17.21
N GLY A 148 -0.31 20.25 -16.97
CA GLY A 148 0.20 21.41 -17.69
C GLY A 148 -0.25 22.77 -17.13
N ASN A 149 -0.88 22.81 -15.96
CA ASN A 149 -1.24 24.06 -15.28
C ASN A 149 0.01 24.69 -14.64
N GLU A 150 0.00 26.01 -14.47
CA GLU A 150 1.08 26.71 -13.77
C GLU A 150 0.95 26.53 -12.26
N VAL A 151 1.96 25.93 -11.64
CA VAL A 151 1.90 25.51 -10.23
C VAL A 151 1.74 26.70 -9.29
N SER A 152 2.31 27.86 -9.64
CA SER A 152 2.18 29.10 -8.88
C SER A 152 0.76 29.69 -8.87
N GLU A 153 -0.11 29.27 -9.79
CA GLU A 153 -1.48 29.77 -9.89
C GLU A 153 -2.51 28.85 -9.20
N LEU A 154 -2.09 27.66 -8.75
CA LEU A 154 -3.00 26.67 -8.16
C LEU A 154 -3.33 27.01 -6.69
N PRO A 155 -4.61 27.12 -6.31
CA PRO A 155 -5.01 27.36 -4.92
C PRO A 155 -4.44 26.36 -3.91
N VAL A 156 -4.29 25.08 -4.29
CA VAL A 156 -3.71 24.06 -3.41
C VAL A 156 -2.26 24.37 -2.99
N MET A 157 -1.54 25.16 -3.80
CA MET A 157 -0.15 25.59 -3.56
C MET A 157 -0.06 26.90 -2.80
N GLU A 158 -1.19 27.52 -2.42
CA GLU A 158 -1.17 28.78 -1.68
C GLU A 158 -0.42 28.63 -0.34
N GLY A 159 0.55 29.54 -0.13
CA GLY A 159 1.42 29.54 1.04
C GLY A 159 2.52 28.48 1.03
N ILE A 160 2.71 27.72 -0.06
CA ILE A 160 3.66 26.61 -0.13
C ILE A 160 4.77 26.94 -1.13
N THR A 161 5.99 27.04 -0.60
CA THR A 161 7.20 27.32 -1.39
C THR A 161 8.23 26.21 -1.26
N SER A 162 8.33 25.59 -0.09
CA SER A 162 9.35 24.60 0.25
C SER A 162 8.75 23.46 1.08
N CYS A 163 9.55 22.44 1.37
CA CYS A 163 9.12 21.39 2.29
C CYS A 163 9.00 21.86 3.75
N GLN A 164 9.30 23.12 4.09
CA GLN A 164 9.08 23.66 5.44
C GLN A 164 7.62 24.09 5.64
N ASP A 165 6.89 24.26 4.54
CA ASP A 165 5.50 24.73 4.53
C ASP A 165 4.48 23.57 4.55
N ILE A 166 4.95 22.33 4.73
CA ILE A 166 4.14 21.11 4.71
C ILE A 166 4.27 20.35 6.04
N GLU A 167 3.20 19.66 6.45
CA GLU A 167 3.13 18.98 7.74
C GLU A 167 3.82 17.61 7.74
N MET A 168 3.85 16.95 6.58
CA MET A 168 4.36 15.58 6.46
C MET A 168 4.68 15.22 5.01
N ILE A 169 5.68 14.35 4.83
CA ILE A 169 5.92 13.64 3.57
C ILE A 169 5.55 12.19 3.72
N ILE A 170 4.75 11.68 2.79
CA ILE A 170 4.38 10.28 2.71
C ILE A 170 4.96 9.69 1.42
N SER A 171 5.97 8.84 1.57
CA SER A 171 6.61 8.16 0.43
C SER A 171 5.97 6.80 0.20
N ILE A 172 5.28 6.66 -0.93
CA ILE A 172 4.77 5.37 -1.42
C ILE A 172 5.88 4.77 -2.27
N SER A 173 6.64 3.84 -1.70
CA SER A 173 7.93 3.45 -2.26
C SER A 173 8.08 1.96 -2.49
N SER A 174 8.67 1.59 -3.64
CA SER A 174 9.12 0.23 -3.93
C SER A 174 10.62 0.11 -4.16
N GLY A 175 11.38 1.20 -4.05
CA GLY A 175 12.77 1.24 -4.49
C GLY A 175 13.48 2.56 -4.22
N THR A 176 14.47 2.87 -5.06
CA THR A 176 15.33 4.05 -4.93
C THR A 176 15.23 4.90 -6.20
N PRO A 177 15.05 6.23 -6.11
CA PRO A 177 14.89 7.03 -4.87
C PRO A 177 13.60 6.68 -4.11
N GLY A 178 13.59 6.83 -2.80
CA GLY A 178 12.43 6.53 -1.97
C GLY A 178 12.59 7.06 -0.55
N VAL A 179 12.16 6.27 0.43
CA VAL A 179 12.14 6.68 1.85
C VAL A 179 13.52 7.12 2.37
N PRO A 180 14.64 6.41 2.12
CA PRO A 180 15.94 6.82 2.66
C PRO A 180 16.41 8.19 2.17
N GLU A 181 16.14 8.52 0.91
CA GLU A 181 16.50 9.81 0.33
C GLU A 181 15.62 10.93 0.91
N TRP A 182 14.32 10.68 1.13
CA TRP A 182 13.45 11.65 1.81
C TRP A 182 13.90 11.94 3.25
N ILE A 183 14.34 10.93 3.98
CA ILE A 183 14.92 11.10 5.32
C ILE A 183 16.16 11.98 5.25
N ARG A 184 17.12 11.66 4.36
CA ARG A 184 18.39 12.40 4.27
C ARG A 184 18.25 13.83 3.77
N GLN A 185 17.32 14.09 2.85
CA GLN A 185 17.17 15.40 2.21
C GLN A 185 16.14 16.30 2.90
N VAL A 186 15.16 15.71 3.59
CA VAL A 186 14.06 16.47 4.21
C VAL A 186 13.85 16.13 5.67
N GLY A 187 13.70 14.85 6.01
CA GLY A 187 13.42 14.42 7.38
C GLY A 187 14.45 14.93 8.40
N ASP A 188 15.70 14.46 8.29
CA ASP A 188 16.76 14.81 9.24
C ASP A 188 17.16 16.30 9.19
N PRO A 189 17.31 16.95 8.01
CA PRO A 189 17.78 18.33 7.97
C PRO A 189 16.71 19.37 8.35
N LEU A 190 15.43 19.07 8.07
CA LEU A 190 14.33 20.03 8.19
C LEU A 190 13.37 19.68 9.33
N GLY A 191 13.51 18.49 9.94
CA GLY A 191 12.65 18.02 11.02
C GLY A 191 11.22 17.67 10.56
N ILE A 192 11.02 17.52 9.26
CA ILE A 192 9.70 17.25 8.69
C ILE A 192 9.36 15.77 8.84
N PRO A 193 8.21 15.43 9.44
CA PRO A 193 7.82 14.03 9.64
C PRO A 193 7.75 13.25 8.32
N ILE A 194 8.38 12.07 8.29
CA ILE A 194 8.34 11.14 7.15
C ILE A 194 7.53 9.90 7.51
N ALA A 195 6.55 9.56 6.68
CA ALA A 195 5.79 8.31 6.72
C ALA A 195 5.93 7.55 5.39
N THR A 196 5.53 6.28 5.37
CA THR A 196 5.64 5.49 4.13
C THR A 196 4.55 4.42 3.95
N VAL A 197 4.20 4.18 2.69
CA VAL A 197 3.56 2.94 2.23
C VAL A 197 4.64 2.15 1.51
N ILE A 198 4.97 0.96 1.99
CA ILE A 198 6.21 0.25 1.61
C ILE A 198 5.94 -1.20 1.27
N VAL A 199 6.68 -1.73 0.29
CA VAL A 199 6.59 -3.15 -0.11
C VAL A 199 7.12 -4.05 1.01
N ALA A 200 6.53 -5.24 1.17
CA ALA A 200 6.84 -6.16 2.27
C ALA A 200 8.33 -6.51 2.35
N VAL A 201 8.97 -6.68 1.20
CA VAL A 201 10.41 -6.97 1.07
C VAL A 201 11.29 -5.85 1.65
N ASN A 202 10.83 -4.60 1.65
CA ASN A 202 11.58 -3.46 2.18
C ASN A 202 11.23 -3.11 3.63
N VAL A 203 10.22 -3.73 4.23
CA VAL A 203 9.85 -3.50 5.64
C VAL A 203 11.05 -3.68 6.59
N PRO A 204 11.85 -4.76 6.52
CA PRO A 204 13.01 -4.92 7.40
C PRO A 204 14.05 -3.81 7.25
N ASN A 205 14.18 -3.22 6.05
CA ASN A 205 15.10 -2.12 5.80
C ASN A 205 14.60 -0.80 6.43
N MET A 206 13.28 -0.63 6.56
CA MET A 206 12.65 0.56 7.16
C MET A 206 12.55 0.48 8.69
N THR A 207 12.54 -0.72 9.27
CA THR A 207 12.40 -0.92 10.72
C THR A 207 13.43 -0.14 11.56
N PRO A 208 14.73 -0.07 11.21
CA PRO A 208 15.68 0.75 11.97
C PRO A 208 15.34 2.24 11.97
N TYR A 209 14.88 2.78 10.85
CA TYR A 209 14.45 4.18 10.74
C TYR A 209 13.19 4.45 11.56
N LEU A 210 12.24 3.51 11.57
CA LEU A 210 11.05 3.58 12.44
C LEU A 210 11.44 3.55 13.93
N GLN A 211 12.36 2.68 14.33
CA GLN A 211 12.84 2.59 15.71
C GLN A 211 13.63 3.83 16.15
N ALA A 212 14.36 4.44 15.22
CA ALA A 212 15.07 5.70 15.45
C ALA A 212 14.15 6.94 15.45
N GLY A 213 12.86 6.78 15.10
CA GLY A 213 11.91 7.88 14.98
C GLY A 213 12.07 8.74 13.71
N GLN A 214 12.90 8.29 12.76
CA GLN A 214 13.08 8.96 11.46
C GLN A 214 11.92 8.66 10.49
N ILE A 215 11.25 7.52 10.68
CA ILE A 215 9.93 7.24 10.11
C ILE A 215 8.94 7.25 11.28
N ILE A 216 7.84 7.98 11.13
CA ILE A 216 6.84 8.19 12.19
C ILE A 216 5.70 7.17 12.15
N GLY A 217 5.60 6.41 11.05
CA GLY A 217 4.57 5.41 10.82
C GLY A 217 4.65 4.85 9.41
N MET A 218 4.12 3.65 9.21
CA MET A 218 4.11 3.01 7.91
C MET A 218 2.92 2.08 7.68
N ILE A 219 2.55 1.94 6.41
CA ILE A 219 1.63 0.91 5.91
C ILE A 219 2.48 -0.18 5.22
N PRO A 220 2.80 -1.29 5.92
CA PRO A 220 3.59 -2.37 5.34
C PRO A 220 2.71 -3.26 4.46
N SER A 221 2.88 -3.17 3.14
CA SER A 221 2.21 -4.03 2.16
C SER A 221 0.68 -4.02 2.27
N MET A 222 0.04 -5.04 1.70
CA MET A 222 -1.40 -5.27 1.73
C MET A 222 -1.92 -5.56 3.15
N LYS A 223 -1.11 -6.18 4.01
CA LYS A 223 -1.49 -6.43 5.40
C LYS A 223 -1.68 -5.12 6.17
N GLY A 224 -0.73 -4.20 6.05
CA GLY A 224 -0.84 -2.86 6.62
C GLY A 224 -2.05 -2.12 6.05
N ALA A 225 -2.28 -2.23 4.74
CA ALA A 225 -3.42 -1.59 4.09
C ALA A 225 -4.76 -2.07 4.68
N ALA A 226 -4.93 -3.38 4.85
CA ALA A 226 -6.13 -3.94 5.45
C ALA A 226 -6.32 -3.50 6.92
N GLY A 227 -5.23 -3.39 7.69
CA GLY A 227 -5.28 -2.82 9.03
C GLY A 227 -5.69 -1.34 9.02
N TYR A 228 -5.19 -0.56 8.07
CA TYR A 228 -5.54 0.86 7.91
C TYR A 228 -7.01 1.04 7.49
N GLU A 229 -7.50 0.23 6.56
CA GLU A 229 -8.91 0.20 6.16
C GLU A 229 -9.83 -0.15 7.33
N SER A 230 -9.43 -1.12 8.17
CA SER A 230 -10.13 -1.49 9.39
C SER A 230 -10.24 -0.32 10.38
N LEU A 231 -9.15 0.44 10.58
CA LEU A 231 -9.18 1.66 11.40
C LEU A 231 -10.13 2.73 10.83
N MET A 232 -10.20 2.84 9.50
CA MET A 232 -11.15 3.71 8.79
C MET A 232 -12.61 3.19 8.83
N GLY A 233 -12.85 1.97 9.33
CA GLY A 233 -14.17 1.33 9.29
C GLY A 233 -14.63 0.94 7.88
N THR A 234 -13.69 0.67 6.97
CA THR A 234 -13.94 0.36 5.56
C THR A 234 -13.39 -1.02 5.18
N ALA A 235 -13.96 -1.64 4.14
CA ALA A 235 -13.50 -2.92 3.58
C ALA A 235 -13.06 -2.72 2.12
N GLY A 236 -11.87 -2.17 1.95
CA GLY A 236 -11.28 -1.83 0.65
C GLY A 236 -10.51 -2.99 0.00
N LEU A 237 -9.55 -2.65 -0.85
CA LEU A 237 -8.74 -3.61 -1.60
C LEU A 237 -7.83 -4.43 -0.67
N GLY A 238 -7.33 -3.82 0.40
CA GLY A 238 -6.49 -4.48 1.40
C GLY A 238 -7.23 -5.61 2.09
N THR A 239 -8.41 -5.31 2.64
CA THR A 239 -9.27 -6.25 3.35
C THR A 239 -9.69 -7.41 2.45
N ARG A 240 -10.16 -7.12 1.23
CA ARG A 240 -10.53 -8.15 0.24
C ARG A 240 -9.36 -9.06 -0.13
N GLY A 241 -8.17 -8.48 -0.32
CA GLY A 241 -6.96 -9.24 -0.62
C GLY A 241 -6.54 -10.13 0.54
N MET A 242 -6.61 -9.63 1.77
CA MET A 242 -6.32 -10.41 2.98
C MET A 242 -7.32 -11.54 3.22
N ASP A 243 -8.61 -11.30 2.99
CA ASP A 243 -9.63 -12.35 3.05
C ASP A 243 -9.33 -13.45 2.01
N ALA A 244 -9.03 -13.05 0.77
CA ALA A 244 -8.68 -13.99 -0.30
C ALA A 244 -7.47 -14.85 0.04
N GLN A 245 -6.39 -14.24 0.54
CA GLN A 245 -5.22 -14.99 0.99
C GLN A 245 -5.53 -15.92 2.15
N SER A 246 -6.31 -15.47 3.13
CA SER A 246 -6.67 -16.26 4.32
C SER A 246 -7.50 -17.49 3.94
N ILE A 247 -8.55 -17.33 3.11
CA ILE A 247 -9.38 -18.45 2.66
C ILE A 247 -8.57 -19.39 1.76
N ALA A 248 -7.70 -18.87 0.89
CA ALA A 248 -6.82 -19.69 0.08
C ALA A 248 -5.89 -20.55 0.94
N HIS A 249 -5.23 -19.97 1.95
CA HIS A 249 -4.37 -20.72 2.87
C HIS A 249 -5.15 -21.78 3.65
N LEU A 250 -6.34 -21.46 4.17
CA LEU A 250 -7.20 -22.43 4.85
C LEU A 250 -7.62 -23.57 3.91
N THR A 251 -7.93 -23.24 2.65
CA THR A 251 -8.29 -24.22 1.61
C THR A 251 -7.13 -25.17 1.33
N ILE A 252 -5.92 -24.62 1.11
CA ILE A 252 -4.72 -25.43 0.87
C ILE A 252 -4.41 -26.31 2.09
N LEU A 253 -4.50 -25.76 3.30
CA LEU A 253 -4.31 -26.53 4.53
C LEU A 253 -5.30 -27.70 4.65
N ALA A 254 -6.59 -27.45 4.39
CA ALA A 254 -7.61 -28.48 4.40
C ALA A 254 -7.33 -29.58 3.35
N LEU A 255 -6.91 -29.20 2.14
CA LEU A 255 -6.53 -30.16 1.09
C LEU A 255 -5.32 -30.99 1.49
N VAL A 256 -4.31 -30.40 2.14
CA VAL A 256 -3.15 -31.13 2.66
C VAL A 256 -3.56 -32.11 3.75
N ILE A 257 -4.43 -31.71 4.69
CA ILE A 257 -4.95 -32.60 5.74
C ILE A 257 -5.74 -33.76 5.12
N ILE A 258 -6.65 -33.48 4.18
CA ILE A 258 -7.43 -34.51 3.49
C ILE A 258 -6.49 -35.46 2.73
N GLY A 259 -5.50 -34.92 2.01
CA GLY A 259 -4.49 -35.71 1.31
C GLY A 259 -3.72 -36.64 2.23
N ASN A 260 -3.30 -36.14 3.40
CA ASN A 260 -2.61 -36.94 4.42
C ASN A 260 -3.52 -38.03 5.02
N LEU A 261 -4.78 -37.72 5.32
CA LEU A 261 -5.75 -38.70 5.81
C LEU A 261 -6.02 -39.80 4.77
N VAL A 262 -6.16 -39.43 3.51
CA VAL A 262 -6.33 -40.38 2.39
C VAL A 262 -5.09 -41.26 2.23
N TYR A 263 -3.88 -40.69 2.32
CA TYR A 263 -2.64 -41.43 2.28
C TYR A 263 -2.53 -42.45 3.43
N LEU A 264 -2.81 -42.03 4.67
CA LEU A 264 -2.78 -42.93 5.83
C LEU A 264 -3.83 -44.04 5.71
N GLY A 265 -5.06 -43.69 5.32
CA GLY A 265 -6.16 -44.67 5.15
C GLY A 265 -5.96 -45.64 3.97
N THR A 266 -5.12 -45.31 2.99
CA THR A 266 -4.75 -46.21 1.87
C THR A 266 -3.44 -46.96 2.10
N LYS A 267 -2.60 -46.50 3.03
CA LYS A 267 -1.36 -47.18 3.43
C LYS A 267 -1.67 -48.54 4.08
N ASP A 268 -2.67 -48.60 4.96
CA ASP A 268 -3.05 -49.83 5.67
C ASP A 268 -3.74 -50.88 4.77
N SER A 269 -4.32 -50.47 3.63
CA SER A 269 -4.94 -51.41 2.69
C SER A 269 -3.93 -52.11 1.76
N LYS A 270 -2.72 -51.53 1.58
CA LYS A 270 -1.65 -52.13 0.77
C LYS A 270 -0.83 -53.16 1.55
N THR A 271 -0.70 -53.03 2.87
CA THR A 271 0.05 -53.98 3.71
C THR A 271 -0.66 -55.34 3.87
N SER A 272 -2.00 -55.41 3.76
CA SER A 272 -2.72 -56.69 3.90
C SER A 272 -2.69 -57.58 2.64
N LYS A 273 -2.30 -57.04 1.47
CA LYS A 273 -2.19 -57.82 0.22
C LYS A 273 -0.77 -58.35 -0.07
N GLY A 274 0.21 -58.05 0.77
CA GLY A 274 1.62 -58.47 0.59
C GLY A 274 2.04 -59.71 1.39
N GLY A 275 1.19 -60.23 2.27
CA GLY A 275 1.49 -61.36 3.16
C GLY A 275 0.77 -62.65 2.79
N ALA A 276 0.94 -63.13 1.56
CA ALA A 276 0.55 -64.47 1.16
C ALA A 276 1.41 -64.92 -0.04
N ARG A 277 2.66 -65.27 0.24
CA ARG A 277 3.46 -66.22 -0.53
C ARG A 277 4.36 -66.99 0.41
#